data_AF-A0A2E9ED21-F1
#
_entry.id   AF-A0A2E9ED21-F1
#
_cell.length_a   1.000
_cell.length_b   1.000
_cell.length_c   1.000
_cell.angle_alpha   90.00
_cell.angle_beta   90.00
_cell.angle_gamma   90.00
#
_symmetry.space_group_name_H-M   'P 1'
#
loop_
_entity.id
_entity.type
_entity.pdbx_description
1 polymer ?
#
loop_
_entity_poly.entity_id
_entity_poly.type
_entity_poly.pdbx_seq_one_letter_code
_entity_poly.pdbx_strand_id
1 'polypeptide(L)'
;MFDNVFGVHEAAMKLRQDRLGLLSENLVNAETPNYKAKDLDFRKAMSTSLANSGVSLEQTHGAHMKHRSLSSIGGAEIIYRNPMNPAADGNTVEAHYEQSEFGKETARYMATVQFIENRIGGIRRAFRGE
;
A
#
# COMPACT_ATOMS: atom_id res chain seq x y z
N MET A 1 7.62 -7.59 -23.56
CA MET A 1 9.10 -7.40 -23.40
C MET A 1 9.46 -6.32 -22.38
N PHE A 2 8.54 -5.44 -21.97
CA PHE A 2 8.80 -4.40 -20.95
C PHE A 2 7.80 -4.44 -19.77
N ASP A 3 7.07 -5.53 -19.58
CA ASP A 3 5.92 -5.59 -18.66
C ASP A 3 6.31 -5.48 -17.17
N ASN A 4 7.60 -5.34 -16.85
CA ASN A 4 8.08 -5.23 -15.47
C ASN A 4 9.32 -4.32 -15.30
N VAL A 5 9.36 -3.18 -16.00
CA VAL A 5 10.50 -2.23 -15.93
C VAL A 5 10.75 -1.70 -14.52
N PHE A 6 9.68 -1.50 -13.75
CA PHE A 6 9.70 -0.92 -12.41
C PHE A 6 9.62 -1.96 -11.29
N GLY A 7 9.43 -3.24 -11.62
CA GLY A 7 9.44 -4.31 -10.64
C GLY A 7 8.40 -4.11 -9.54
N VAL A 8 8.81 -4.48 -8.34
CA VAL A 8 8.06 -4.30 -7.09
C VAL A 8 7.88 -2.83 -6.67
N HIS A 9 8.63 -1.89 -7.25
CA HIS A 9 8.65 -0.51 -6.77
C HIS A 9 7.41 0.28 -7.16
N GLU A 10 6.82 0.01 -8.32
CA GLU A 10 5.56 0.66 -8.74
C GLU A 10 4.40 0.26 -7.82
N ALA A 11 4.24 -1.05 -7.59
CA ALA A 11 3.25 -1.58 -6.66
C ALA A 11 3.46 -1.05 -5.24
N ALA A 12 4.71 -1.05 -4.77
CA ALA A 12 5.04 -0.48 -3.47
C ALA A 12 4.67 1.00 -3.40
N MET A 13 5.04 1.81 -4.40
CA MET A 13 4.73 3.26 -4.44
C MET A 13 3.23 3.52 -4.32
N LYS A 14 2.40 2.80 -5.09
CA LYS A 14 0.93 2.91 -5.03
C LYS A 14 0.40 2.57 -3.64
N LEU A 15 0.81 1.44 -3.07
CA LEU A 15 0.38 1.04 -1.72
C LEU A 15 0.82 2.03 -0.62
N ARG A 16 1.99 2.63 -0.77
CA ARG A 16 2.46 3.68 0.15
C ARG A 16 1.63 4.96 0.04
N GLN A 17 1.28 5.35 -1.19
CA GLN A 17 0.40 6.48 -1.43
C GLN A 17 -0.98 6.25 -0.81
N ASP A 18 -1.54 5.05 -0.97
CA ASP A 18 -2.83 4.68 -0.36
C ASP A 18 -2.76 4.74 1.17
N ARG A 19 -1.70 4.18 1.76
CA ARG A 19 -1.48 4.23 3.22
C ARG A 19 -1.31 5.68 3.72
N LEU A 20 -0.58 6.52 2.98
CA LEU A 20 -0.45 7.95 3.29
C LEU A 20 -1.81 8.65 3.30
N GLY A 21 -2.67 8.33 2.35
CA GLY A 21 -4.05 8.83 2.31
C GLY A 21 -4.84 8.46 3.57
N LEU A 22 -4.77 7.20 4.00
CA LEU A 22 -5.44 6.74 5.22
C LEU A 22 -4.92 7.42 6.50
N LEU A 23 -3.59 7.56 6.62
CA LEU A 23 -2.98 8.26 7.76
C LEU A 23 -3.39 9.74 7.79
N SER A 24 -3.49 10.37 6.63
CA SER A 24 -3.98 11.75 6.50
C SER A 24 -5.46 11.87 6.90
N GLU A 25 -6.31 10.94 6.43
CA GLU A 25 -7.73 10.87 6.81
C GLU A 25 -7.88 10.73 8.33
N ASN A 26 -7.09 9.85 8.96
CA ASN A 26 -7.11 9.70 10.42
C ASN A 26 -6.69 11.00 11.13
N LEU A 27 -5.61 11.66 10.69
CA LEU A 27 -5.12 12.89 11.31
C LEU A 27 -6.16 14.03 11.24
N VAL A 28 -6.84 14.18 10.10
CA VAL A 28 -7.90 15.18 9.92
C VAL A 28 -9.10 14.87 10.83
N ASN A 29 -9.42 13.60 11.02
CA ASN A 29 -10.54 13.16 11.86
C ASN A 29 -10.12 12.87 13.33
N ALA A 30 -8.94 13.31 13.76
CA ALA A 30 -8.45 13.09 15.13
C ALA A 30 -9.33 13.77 16.20
N GLU A 31 -10.07 14.81 15.84
CA GLU A 31 -11.00 15.52 16.73
C GLU A 31 -12.47 15.23 16.36
N THR A 32 -12.74 14.13 15.63
CA THR A 32 -14.10 13.73 15.23
C THR A 32 -14.62 12.63 16.16
N PRO A 33 -15.70 12.88 16.91
CA PRO A 33 -16.29 11.88 17.81
C PRO A 33 -16.65 10.58 17.08
N ASN A 34 -16.50 9.45 17.76
CA ASN A 34 -16.78 8.10 17.24
C ASN A 34 -15.98 7.65 16.00
N TYR A 35 -14.97 8.40 15.55
CA TYR A 35 -14.17 8.00 14.40
C TYR A 35 -13.30 6.77 14.72
N LYS A 36 -13.12 5.88 13.72
CA LYS A 36 -12.31 4.67 13.83
C LYS A 36 -11.12 4.73 12.90
N ALA A 37 -9.92 4.71 13.47
CA ALA A 37 -8.66 4.76 12.74
C ALA A 37 -8.51 3.55 11.80
N LYS A 38 -8.22 3.83 10.53
CA LYS A 38 -8.00 2.85 9.48
C LYS A 38 -6.51 2.74 9.16
N ASP A 39 -6.03 1.57 8.81
CA ASP A 39 -4.67 1.34 8.31
C ASP A 39 -4.70 0.28 7.20
N LEU A 40 -3.54 0.08 6.58
CA LEU A 40 -3.31 -0.86 5.50
C LEU A 40 -2.20 -1.83 5.92
N ASP A 41 -2.47 -3.14 5.89
CA ASP A 41 -1.40 -4.14 6.05
C ASP A 41 -0.55 -4.18 4.79
N PHE A 42 0.53 -3.38 4.79
CA PHE A 42 1.43 -3.25 3.66
C PHE A 42 2.05 -4.59 3.25
N ARG A 43 2.39 -5.47 4.20
CA ARG A 43 3.03 -6.75 3.86
C ARG A 43 2.06 -7.64 3.12
N LYS A 44 0.83 -7.76 3.62
CA LYS A 44 -0.22 -8.54 2.99
C LYS A 44 -0.57 -7.96 1.61
N ALA A 45 -0.82 -6.64 1.54
CA ALA A 45 -1.14 -5.95 0.29
C ALA A 45 -0.03 -6.11 -0.77
N MET A 46 1.24 -5.97 -0.36
CA MET A 46 2.38 -6.15 -1.26
C MET A 46 2.53 -7.59 -1.75
N SER A 47 2.33 -8.57 -0.85
CA SER A 47 2.35 -9.99 -1.22
C SER A 47 1.24 -10.33 -2.23
N THR A 48 0.04 -9.77 -2.04
CA THR A 48 -1.09 -9.92 -2.98
C THR A 48 -0.79 -9.26 -4.32
N SER A 49 -0.22 -8.05 -4.33
CA SER A 49 0.16 -7.35 -5.57
C SER A 49 1.21 -8.13 -6.37
N LEU A 50 2.20 -8.72 -5.68
CA LEU A 50 3.19 -9.58 -6.30
C LEU A 50 2.58 -10.90 -6.81
N ALA A 51 1.67 -11.51 -6.05
CA ALA A 51 0.98 -12.74 -6.46
C ALA A 51 0.05 -12.52 -7.66
N ASN A 52 -0.66 -11.39 -7.71
CA ASN A 52 -1.53 -11.00 -8.83
C ASN A 52 -0.74 -10.57 -10.09
N SER A 53 0.56 -10.35 -9.96
CA SER A 53 1.47 -10.20 -11.10
C SER A 53 1.86 -11.57 -11.69
N GLY A 54 1.45 -12.67 -11.06
CA GLY A 54 1.51 -14.04 -11.57
C GLY A 54 0.32 -14.35 -12.48
N VAL A 55 0.58 -15.12 -13.53
CA VAL A 55 -0.36 -15.58 -14.57
C VAL A 55 -1.73 -15.94 -13.99
N SER A 56 -2.79 -15.27 -14.46
CA SER A 56 -4.17 -15.65 -14.16
C SER A 56 -4.44 -17.04 -14.77
N LEU A 57 -4.74 -18.01 -13.93
CA LEU A 57 -5.08 -19.36 -14.37
C LEU A 57 -6.58 -19.44 -14.63
N GLU A 58 -6.95 -19.67 -15.89
CA GLU A 58 -8.33 -19.92 -16.30
C GLU A 58 -8.78 -21.27 -15.73
N GLN A 59 -9.93 -21.31 -15.05
CA GLN A 59 -10.48 -22.56 -14.54
C GLN A 59 -11.06 -23.35 -15.72
N THR A 60 -10.38 -24.42 -16.14
CA THR A 60 -10.79 -25.22 -17.30
C THR A 60 -12.01 -26.11 -17.05
N HIS A 61 -12.34 -26.43 -15.79
CA HIS A 61 -13.51 -27.24 -15.44
C HIS A 61 -14.07 -26.86 -14.07
N GLY A 62 -15.40 -26.86 -13.91
CA GLY A 62 -16.11 -26.53 -12.66
C GLY A 62 -15.75 -27.35 -11.40
N ALA A 63 -15.12 -28.52 -11.54
CA ALA A 63 -14.64 -29.33 -10.41
C ALA A 63 -13.20 -28.99 -9.98
N HIS A 64 -12.48 -28.18 -10.76
CA HIS A 64 -11.13 -27.74 -10.40
C HIS A 64 -11.20 -26.75 -9.23
N MET A 65 -10.11 -26.66 -8.47
CA MET A 65 -10.00 -25.66 -7.42
C MET A 65 -10.06 -24.25 -8.04
N LYS A 66 -11.04 -23.45 -7.60
CA LYS A 66 -11.08 -22.03 -7.95
C LYS A 66 -9.81 -21.37 -7.43
N HIS A 67 -9.05 -20.75 -8.33
CA HIS A 67 -8.05 -19.78 -7.91
C HIS A 67 -8.79 -18.70 -7.12
N ARG A 68 -8.42 -18.53 -5.85
CA ARG A 68 -9.03 -17.53 -4.98
C ARG A 68 -8.54 -16.17 -5.44
N SER A 69 -9.22 -15.61 -6.45
CA SER A 69 -9.14 -14.19 -6.72
C SER A 69 -9.65 -13.50 -5.46
N LEU A 70 -8.71 -13.02 -4.65
CA LEU A 70 -8.99 -12.02 -3.64
C LEU A 70 -9.45 -10.79 -4.41
N SER A 71 -10.75 -10.73 -4.73
CA SER A 71 -11.42 -9.56 -5.29
C SER A 71 -11.47 -8.48 -4.20
N SER A 72 -10.31 -7.93 -3.90
CA SER A 72 -10.11 -6.71 -3.12
C SER A 72 -9.73 -5.64 -4.13
N ILE A 73 -10.54 -4.60 -4.20
CA ILE A 73 -10.20 -3.34 -4.85
C ILE A 73 -8.80 -2.92 -4.34
N GLY A 74 -7.79 -2.90 -5.21
CA GLY A 74 -6.43 -2.52 -4.82
C GLY A 74 -5.63 -3.55 -4.02
N GLY A 75 -6.15 -4.78 -3.79
CA GLY A 75 -5.41 -5.88 -3.14
C GLY A 75 -5.02 -5.66 -1.67
N ALA A 76 -5.40 -4.53 -1.08
CA ALA A 76 -5.10 -4.17 0.29
C ALA A 76 -6.38 -4.17 1.13
N GLU A 77 -6.43 -5.06 2.12
CA GLU A 77 -7.51 -5.06 3.10
C GLU A 77 -7.29 -3.86 4.06
N ILE A 78 -8.25 -2.94 4.08
CA ILE A 78 -8.28 -1.87 5.08
C ILE A 78 -8.57 -2.54 6.42
N ILE A 79 -7.68 -2.35 7.38
CA ILE A 79 -7.80 -2.87 8.73
C ILE A 79 -8.13 -1.73 9.69
N TYR A 80 -8.99 -2.01 10.68
CA TYR A 80 -9.19 -1.10 11.79
C TYR A 80 -8.11 -1.34 12.84
N ARG A 81 -7.55 -0.26 13.39
CA ARG A 81 -6.54 -0.38 14.44
C ARG A 81 -7.19 -0.52 15.82
N ASN A 82 -6.53 -1.29 16.67
CA ASN A 82 -6.86 -1.36 18.09
C ASN A 82 -6.09 -0.25 18.83
N PRO A 83 -6.77 0.78 19.39
CA PRO A 83 -6.10 1.90 20.05
C PRO A 83 -5.42 1.45 21.35
N MET A 84 -4.26 2.04 21.67
CA MET A 84 -3.64 1.86 22.99
C MET A 84 -4.29 2.78 24.03
N ASN A 85 -4.66 3.99 23.61
CA ASN A 85 -5.33 4.97 24.46
C ASN A 85 -6.59 5.50 23.76
N PRO A 86 -7.75 4.84 23.92
CA PRO A 86 -8.99 5.31 23.31
C PRO A 86 -9.44 6.63 23.95
N ALA A 87 -9.90 7.56 23.13
CA ALA A 87 -10.47 8.81 23.63
C ALA A 87 -11.83 8.57 24.31
N ALA A 88 -12.19 9.46 25.24
CA ALA A 88 -13.43 9.36 26.02
C ALA A 88 -14.70 9.50 25.16
N ASP A 89 -14.59 10.06 23.95
CA ASP A 89 -15.67 10.29 22.98
C ASP A 89 -15.85 9.13 21.98
N GLY A 90 -15.13 8.01 22.18
CA GLY A 90 -15.17 6.85 21.31
C GLY A 90 -14.31 6.96 20.05
N ASN A 91 -13.53 8.03 19.89
CA ASN A 91 -12.51 8.12 18.86
C ASN A 91 -11.33 7.19 19.16
N THR A 92 -10.86 6.47 18.15
CA THR A 92 -9.71 5.56 18.25
C THR A 92 -8.46 6.10 17.56
N VAL A 93 -8.47 7.36 17.11
CA VAL A 93 -7.31 8.03 16.54
C VAL A 93 -6.42 8.55 17.66
N GLU A 94 -5.13 8.26 17.56
CA GLU A 94 -4.09 8.79 18.45
C GLU A 94 -3.23 9.79 17.66
N ALA A 95 -3.52 11.10 17.76
CA ALA A 95 -2.94 12.11 16.86
C ALA A 95 -1.40 12.10 16.75
N HIS A 96 -0.70 12.02 17.89
CA HIS A 96 0.77 11.95 17.90
C HIS A 96 1.32 10.67 17.27
N TYR A 97 0.61 9.56 17.45
CA TYR A 97 0.96 8.29 16.82
C TYR A 97 0.74 8.34 15.31
N GLU A 98 -0.41 8.86 14.85
CA GLU A 98 -0.70 9.07 13.43
C GLU A 98 0.34 9.97 12.76
N GLN A 99 0.73 11.06 13.43
CA GLN A 99 1.74 11.98 12.92
C GLN A 99 3.11 11.30 12.78
N SER A 100 3.48 10.44 13.73
CA SER A 100 4.71 9.63 13.64
C SER A 100 4.67 8.65 12.47
N GLU A 101 3.57 7.91 12.33
CA GLU A 101 3.40 6.96 11.23
C GLU A 101 3.33 7.66 9.87
N PHE A 102 2.68 8.81 9.78
CA PHE A 102 2.63 9.64 8.57
C PHE A 102 4.03 10.07 8.14
N GLY A 103 4.86 10.55 9.09
CA GLY A 103 6.24 10.90 8.81
C GLY A 103 7.08 9.71 8.31
N LYS A 104 6.93 8.54 8.96
CA LYS A 104 7.60 7.30 8.53
C LYS A 104 7.18 6.87 7.13
N GLU A 105 5.87 6.91 6.83
CA GLU A 105 5.38 6.47 5.53
C GLU A 105 5.76 7.45 4.42
N THR A 106 5.81 8.75 4.73
CA THR A 106 6.29 9.79 3.81
C THR A 106 7.75 9.54 3.43
N ALA A 107 8.61 9.27 4.42
CA ALA A 107 10.01 8.95 4.16
C ALA A 107 10.17 7.71 3.27
N ARG A 108 9.37 6.66 3.51
CA ARG A 108 9.38 5.44 2.69
C ARG A 108 8.86 5.68 1.26
N TYR A 109 7.83 6.51 1.10
CA TYR A 109 7.32 6.90 -0.20
C TYR A 109 8.39 7.65 -1.01
N MET A 110 9.02 8.67 -0.42
CA MET A 110 10.09 9.42 -1.07
C MET A 110 11.29 8.54 -1.45
N ALA A 111 11.69 7.61 -0.57
CA ALA A 111 12.73 6.63 -0.90
C ALA A 111 12.33 5.75 -2.09
N THR A 112 11.05 5.34 -2.18
CA THR A 112 10.55 4.53 -3.29
C THR A 112 10.59 5.31 -4.61
N VAL A 113 10.22 6.59 -4.60
CA VAL A 113 10.33 7.48 -5.77
C VAL A 113 11.78 7.60 -6.22
N GLN A 114 12.72 7.83 -5.30
CA GLN A 114 14.15 7.90 -5.63
C GLN A 114 14.67 6.61 -6.28
N PHE A 115 14.23 5.43 -5.82
CA PHE A 115 14.60 4.16 -6.47
C PHE A 115 14.07 4.06 -7.91
N ILE A 116 12.84 4.50 -8.15
CA ILE A 116 12.25 4.53 -9.50
C ILE A 116 13.04 5.49 -10.40
N GLU A 117 13.35 6.70 -9.92
CA GLU A 117 14.14 7.69 -10.67
C GLU A 117 15.51 7.16 -11.04
N ASN A 118 16.22 6.55 -10.08
CA ASN A 118 17.53 5.93 -10.31
C ASN A 118 17.47 4.81 -11.37
N ARG A 119 16.40 3.99 -11.32
CA ARG A 119 16.17 2.92 -12.30
C ARG A 119 15.94 3.47 -13.71
N ILE A 120 15.10 4.50 -13.85
CA ILE A 120 14.85 5.20 -15.12
C ILE A 120 16.16 5.80 -15.65
N GLY A 121 16.93 6.47 -14.78
CA GLY A 121 18.22 7.03 -15.14
C GLY A 121 19.23 5.99 -15.62
N GLY A 122 19.24 4.80 -15.01
CA GLY A 122 20.05 3.66 -15.47
C GLY A 122 19.64 3.15 -16.86
N ILE A 123 18.35 2.96 -17.08
CA ILE A 123 17.81 2.51 -18.38
C ILE A 123 18.12 3.53 -19.49
N ARG A 124 17.95 4.83 -19.19
CA ARG A 124 18.24 5.91 -20.16
C ARG A 124 19.72 5.94 -20.56
N ARG A 125 20.64 5.72 -19.61
CA ARG A 125 22.08 5.63 -19.89
C ARG A 125 22.41 4.41 -20.75
N ALA A 126 21.86 3.25 -20.41
CA ALA A 126 22.02 2.04 -21.21
C ALA A 126 21.53 2.20 -22.66
N PHE A 127 20.41 2.90 -22.90
CA PHE A 127 19.94 3.21 -24.25
C PHE A 127 20.82 4.23 -24.99
N ARG A 128 21.54 5.09 -24.27
CA ARG A 128 22.47 6.06 -24.86
C ARG A 128 23.86 5.45 -25.13
N GLY A 129 24.15 4.27 -24.58
CA GLY A 129 25.44 3.59 -24.73
C GLY A 129 26.51 4.05 -23.74
N GLU A 130 26.09 4.66 -22.62
CA GLU A 130 26.94 5.07 -21.48
C GLU A 130 26.86 4.09 -20.30
#